data_AF-A0A961BQ66-F1
#
_entry.id   AF-A0A961BQ66-F1
#
_cell.length_a   1.000
_cell.length_b   1.000
_cell.length_c   1.000
_cell.angle_alpha   90.00
_cell.angle_beta   90.00
_cell.angle_gamma   90.00
#
_symmetry.space_group_name_H-M   'P 1'
#
loop_
_entity.id
_entity.type
_entity.pdbx_description
1 polymer ?
#
loop_
_entity_poly.entity_id
_entity_poly.type
_entity_poly.pdbx_seq_one_letter_code
_entity_poly.pdbx_strand_id
1 'polypeptide(L)'
;MSDDRCYRHPFEEADSLCKNCGWGFCSECLVYAFGPKEPPLCLSCALAKSGVRSNAALPPARSKRDIRRAEKEFRRRKKAAPASTEPVIAVSTGAGIDLDIPPESSPAFDWANEDDGTPNDGNLVSF
;
A
#
# COMPACT_ATOMS: atom_id res chain seq x y z
N MET A 1 -22.13 7.76 -4.91
CA MET A 1 -21.13 6.69 -5.02
C MET A 1 -19.93 7.14 -4.20
N SER A 2 -19.66 6.46 -3.08
CA SER A 2 -18.80 6.97 -2.01
C SER A 2 -17.33 7.02 -2.44
N ASP A 3 -16.79 8.23 -2.64
CA ASP A 3 -15.37 8.50 -2.85
C ASP A 3 -14.57 8.48 -1.51
N ASP A 4 -15.22 8.07 -0.42
CA ASP A 4 -14.72 8.11 0.95
C ASP A 4 -14.00 6.79 1.36
N ARG A 5 -13.98 5.77 0.50
CA ARG A 5 -13.31 4.47 0.77
C ARG A 5 -12.28 4.14 -0.27
N CYS A 6 -11.26 3.39 0.13
CA CYS A 6 -10.21 2.94 -0.77
C CYS A 6 -10.79 1.96 -1.82
N TYR A 7 -10.48 2.20 -3.09
CA TYR A 7 -10.92 1.34 -4.19
C TYR A 7 -10.33 -0.08 -4.09
N ARG A 8 -9.13 -0.23 -3.51
CA ARG A 8 -8.45 -1.53 -3.37
C ARG A 8 -8.77 -2.23 -2.05
N HIS A 9 -8.92 -1.46 -0.97
CA HIS A 9 -9.22 -1.95 0.37
C HIS A 9 -10.59 -1.42 0.80
N PRO A 10 -11.69 -2.15 0.56
CA PRO A 10 -13.05 -1.63 0.75
C PRO A 10 -13.39 -1.21 2.19
N PHE A 11 -12.59 -1.62 3.16
CA PHE A 11 -12.76 -1.32 4.58
C PHE A 11 -11.95 -0.11 5.05
N GLU A 12 -11.00 0.36 4.25
CA GLU A 12 -10.15 1.50 4.59
C GLU A 12 -10.75 2.82 4.09
N GLU A 13 -10.54 3.88 4.86
CA GLU A 13 -10.92 5.23 4.47
C GLU A 13 -10.01 5.77 3.37
N ALA A 14 -10.58 6.55 2.45
CA ALA A 14 -9.82 7.19 1.38
C ALA A 14 -9.12 8.45 1.92
N ASP A 15 -7.79 8.40 1.99
CA ASP A 15 -6.98 9.54 2.38
C ASP A 15 -6.90 10.61 1.29
N SER A 16 -6.83 10.21 0.02
CA SER A 16 -6.84 11.14 -1.10
C SER A 16 -7.27 10.50 -2.41
N LEU A 17 -7.47 11.33 -3.43
CA LEU A 17 -7.84 10.89 -4.77
C LEU A 17 -6.62 10.80 -5.69
N CYS A 18 -6.59 9.75 -6.52
CA CYS A 18 -5.58 9.63 -7.56
C CYS A 18 -5.79 10.69 -8.66
N LYS A 19 -4.74 11.45 -9.01
CA LYS A 19 -4.76 12.47 -10.09
C LYS A 19 -5.20 11.92 -11.46
N ASN A 20 -4.90 10.64 -11.74
CA ASN A 20 -5.09 10.05 -13.06
C ASN A 20 -6.46 9.39 -13.25
N CYS A 21 -6.88 8.55 -12.30
CA CYS A 21 -8.15 7.82 -12.41
C CYS A 21 -9.28 8.42 -11.58
N GLY A 22 -8.98 9.28 -10.59
CA GLY A 22 -9.96 10.01 -9.78
C GLY A 22 -10.62 9.23 -8.65
N TRP A 23 -10.18 8.00 -8.38
CA TRP A 23 -10.71 7.18 -7.29
C TRP A 23 -10.01 7.47 -5.96
N GLY A 24 -10.71 7.21 -4.85
CA GLY A 24 -10.18 7.30 -3.50
C GLY A 24 -9.31 6.09 -3.15
N PHE A 25 -8.19 6.36 -2.48
CA PHE A 25 -7.25 5.35 -2.01
C PHE A 25 -6.77 5.70 -0.59
N CYS A 26 -6.49 4.67 0.22
CA CYS A 26 -5.83 4.84 1.52
C CYS A 26 -4.35 5.23 1.35
N SER A 27 -3.72 5.72 2.41
CA SER A 27 -2.32 6.15 2.46
C SER A 27 -1.34 5.12 1.89
N GLU A 28 -1.56 3.83 2.14
CA GLU A 28 -0.71 2.74 1.62
C GLU A 28 -0.80 2.57 0.10
N CYS A 29 -1.96 2.85 -0.49
CA CYS A 29 -2.20 2.66 -1.92
C CYS A 29 -1.80 3.89 -2.76
N LEU A 30 -1.45 5.00 -2.09
CA LEU A 30 -1.08 6.28 -2.70
C LEU A 30 0.44 6.43 -2.77
N VAL A 31 0.93 6.92 -3.90
CA VAL A 31 2.34 7.13 -4.19
C VAL A 31 2.58 8.57 -4.64
N TYR A 32 3.49 9.26 -3.96
CA TYR A 32 3.92 10.63 -4.29
C TYR A 32 5.13 10.64 -5.22
N ALA A 33 4.94 10.16 -6.46
CA ALA A 33 6.02 9.90 -7.40
C ALA A 33 6.85 11.13 -7.83
N PHE A 34 6.31 12.35 -7.70
CA PHE A 34 6.94 13.60 -8.17
C PHE A 34 7.18 14.62 -7.04
N GLY A 35 7.17 14.15 -5.78
CA GLY A 35 7.38 14.97 -4.59
C GLY A 35 6.09 15.47 -3.92
N PRO A 36 6.21 16.13 -2.75
CA PRO A 36 5.06 16.47 -1.89
C PRO A 36 4.17 17.59 -2.43
N LYS A 37 4.62 18.31 -3.48
CA LYS A 37 3.85 19.38 -4.13
C LYS A 37 2.92 18.84 -5.22
N GLU A 38 3.17 17.65 -5.73
CA GLU A 38 2.31 17.04 -6.75
C GLU A 38 1.21 16.18 -6.13
N PRO A 39 0.01 16.15 -6.73
CA PRO A 39 -1.05 15.30 -6.25
C PRO A 39 -0.67 13.82 -6.43
N PRO A 40 -1.05 12.95 -5.48
CA PRO A 40 -0.62 11.56 -5.47
C PRO A 40 -1.27 10.74 -6.59
N LEU A 41 -0.63 9.62 -6.90
CA LEU A 41 -1.13 8.61 -7.84
C LEU A 41 -1.43 7.32 -7.08
N CYS A 42 -2.40 6.55 -7.53
CA CYS A 42 -2.54 5.18 -7.03
C CYS A 42 -1.43 4.29 -7.61
N LEU A 43 -1.14 3.19 -6.92
CA LEU A 43 -0.07 2.25 -7.31
C LEU A 43 -0.13 1.82 -8.78
N SER A 44 -1.31 1.47 -9.30
CA SER A 44 -1.46 1.07 -10.70
C SER A 44 -1.19 2.21 -11.68
N CYS A 45 -1.61 3.44 -11.37
CA CYS A 45 -1.30 4.61 -12.20
C CYS A 45 0.16 5.01 -12.11
N ALA A 46 0.81 4.82 -10.95
CA ALA A 46 2.24 5.05 -10.79
C ALA A 46 3.05 4.05 -11.63
N LEU A 47 2.72 2.76 -11.58
CA LEU A 47 3.33 1.71 -12.40
C LEU A 47 3.10 1.94 -13.90
N ALA A 48 1.89 2.32 -14.30
CA ALA A 48 1.62 2.64 -15.70
C ALA A 48 2.46 3.83 -16.19
N LYS A 49 2.68 4.84 -15.34
CA LYS A 49 3.55 5.97 -15.65
C LYS A 49 5.04 5.62 -15.70
N SER A 50 5.49 4.63 -14.94
CA SER A 50 6.86 4.11 -15.05
C SER A 50 7.07 3.19 -16.26
N GLY A 51 6.01 2.93 -17.04
CA GLY A 51 6.06 2.08 -18.23
C GLY A 51 5.75 0.61 -17.96
N VAL A 52 5.46 0.24 -16.71
CA VAL A 52 5.05 -1.12 -16.36
C VAL A 52 3.58 -1.32 -16.73
N ARG A 53 3.33 -2.16 -17.74
CA ARG A 53 1.97 -2.57 -18.13
C ARG A 53 1.60 -3.84 -17.39
N SER A 54 0.74 -3.72 -16.38
CA SER A 54 0.15 -4.89 -15.71
C SER A 54 -0.96 -5.47 -16.58
N ASN A 55 -1.02 -6.80 -16.70
CA ASN A 55 -2.15 -7.50 -17.32
C ASN A 55 -3.43 -7.44 -16.46
N ALA A 56 -3.31 -6.98 -15.21
CA ALA A 56 -4.44 -6.67 -14.34
C ALA A 56 -5.15 -5.39 -14.83
N ALA A 57 -6.48 -5.44 -14.92
CA ALA A 57 -7.30 -4.33 -15.38
C ALA A 57 -7.07 -3.07 -14.51
N LEU A 58 -6.71 -1.96 -15.15
CA LEU A 58 -6.68 -0.67 -14.48
C LEU A 58 -8.10 -0.25 -14.07
N PRO A 59 -8.26 0.49 -12.96
CA PRO A 59 -9.55 1.06 -12.61
C PRO A 59 -10.02 1.96 -13.76
N PRO A 60 -11.32 1.92 -14.12
CA PRO A 60 -11.85 2.76 -15.19
C PRO A 60 -11.62 4.23 -14.85
N ALA A 61 -10.90 4.95 -15.71
CA ALA A 61 -10.60 6.36 -15.47
C ALA A 61 -11.89 7.19 -15.57
N ARG A 62 -12.20 7.98 -14.55
CA ARG A 62 -13.29 8.96 -14.63
C ARG A 62 -12.93 10.08 -15.61
N SER A 63 -13.94 10.79 -16.13
CA SER A 63 -13.67 11.90 -17.05
C SER A 63 -12.84 12.98 -16.35
N LYS A 64 -11.97 13.69 -17.08
CA LYS A 64 -11.13 14.77 -16.50
C LYS A 64 -11.95 15.84 -15.77
N ARG A 65 -13.20 16.07 -16.19
CA ARG A 65 -14.13 17.00 -15.53
C ARG A 65 -14.59 16.46 -14.18
N ASP A 66 -14.87 15.16 -14.09
CA ASP A 66 -15.32 14.50 -12.87
C ASP A 66 -14.19 14.37 -11.85
N ILE A 67 -12.96 14.08 -12.30
CA ILE A 67 -11.78 14.04 -11.44
C ILE A 67 -11.59 15.39 -10.73
N ARG A 68 -11.62 16.50 -11.49
CA ARG A 68 -11.49 17.85 -10.92
C ARG A 68 -12.62 18.22 -9.97
N ARG A 69 -13.84 17.74 -10.26
CA ARG A 69 -15.01 17.95 -9.40
C ARG A 69 -14.85 17.21 -8.07
N ALA A 70 -14.47 15.93 -8.13
CA ALA A 70 -14.25 15.09 -6.96
C ALA A 70 -13.11 15.62 -6.07
N GLU A 71 -11.99 16.04 -6.65
CA GLU A 71 -10.86 16.62 -5.91
C GLU A 71 -11.25 17.90 -5.17
N LYS A 72 -12.03 18.78 -5.82
CA LYS A 72 -12.54 20.00 -5.20
C LYS A 72 -13.48 19.69 -4.04
N GLU A 73 -14.35 18.70 -4.20
CA GLU A 73 -15.28 18.28 -3.15
C GLU A 73 -14.54 17.66 -1.97
N PHE A 74 -13.59 16.76 -2.24
CA PHE A 74 -12.75 16.13 -1.23
C PHE A 74 -11.95 17.18 -0.41
N ARG A 75 -11.34 18.16 -1.10
CA ARG A 75 -10.63 19.26 -0.44
C ARG A 75 -11.56 20.15 0.40
N ARG A 76 -12.80 20.35 -0.04
CA ARG A 76 -13.80 21.10 0.74
C ARG A 76 -14.21 20.34 2.01
N ARG A 77 -14.46 19.03 1.90
CA ARG A 77 -14.78 18.17 3.05
C ARG A 77 -13.66 18.16 4.08
N LYS A 78 -12.41 17.94 3.68
CA LYS A 78 -11.24 17.99 4.60
C LYS A 78 -11.05 19.34 5.29
N LYS A 79 -11.41 20.45 4.64
CA LYS A 79 -11.35 21.80 5.24
C LYS A 79 -12.54 22.11 6.16
N ALA A 80 -13.68 21.46 5.92
CA ALA A 80 -14.91 21.67 6.68
C ALA A 80 -15.05 20.69 7.85
N ALA A 81 -14.25 19.63 7.90
CA ALA A 81 -14.13 18.81 9.09
C ALA A 81 -13.53 19.66 10.21
N PRO A 82 -14.26 19.93 11.31
CA PRO A 82 -13.64 20.50 12.49
C PRO A 82 -12.56 19.54 12.95
N ALA A 83 -11.38 20.06 13.31
CA ALA A 83 -10.35 19.29 13.97
C ALA A 83 -10.97 18.69 15.24
N SER A 84 -11.42 17.44 15.15
CA SER A 84 -11.87 16.68 16.29
C SER A 84 -10.64 16.53 17.16
N THR A 85 -10.62 17.32 18.23
CA THR A 85 -9.89 17.04 19.46
C THR A 85 -9.96 15.55 19.76
N GLU A 86 -8.88 14.84 19.52
CA GLU A 86 -8.70 13.49 20.03
C GLU A 86 -8.65 13.59 21.57
N PRO A 87 -9.38 12.73 22.32
CA PRO A 87 -9.03 12.54 23.71
C PRO A 87 -7.65 11.87 23.72
N VAL A 88 -6.62 12.63 24.06
CA VAL A 88 -5.32 12.11 24.47
C VAL A 88 -5.56 11.18 25.66
N ILE A 89 -5.68 9.87 25.39
CA ILE A 89 -5.57 8.85 26.42
C ILE A 89 -4.10 8.86 26.82
N ALA A 90 -3.80 9.61 27.86
CA ALA A 90 -2.54 9.53 28.57
C ALA A 90 -2.45 8.14 29.19
N VAL A 91 -1.89 7.17 28.45
CA VAL A 91 -1.34 5.96 29.06
C VAL A 91 -0.12 6.40 29.86
N SER A 92 -0.32 6.48 31.17
CA SER A 92 0.73 6.63 32.15
C SER A 92 1.66 5.43 32.04
N THR A 93 2.90 5.69 31.66
CA THR A 93 4.04 4.79 31.84
C THR A 93 4.17 4.49 33.34
N GLY A 94 3.69 3.32 33.73
CA GLY A 94 3.82 2.78 35.07
C GLY A 94 4.30 1.34 34.98
N ALA A 95 5.45 1.09 35.60
CA ALA A 95 6.16 -0.18 35.73
C ALA A 95 6.98 -0.59 34.48
N GLY A 96 8.30 -0.52 34.64
CA GLY A 96 9.27 -1.02 33.69
C GLY A 96 9.11 -2.51 33.45
N ILE A 97 9.19 -2.88 32.19
CA ILE A 97 9.70 -4.17 31.79
C ILE A 97 11.15 -3.95 31.35
N ASP A 98 12.09 -4.21 32.25
CA ASP A 98 13.46 -4.55 31.84
C ASP A 98 13.38 -5.90 31.13
N LEU A 99 13.12 -5.85 29.83
CA LEU A 99 13.42 -6.98 28.96
C LEU A 99 14.91 -6.85 28.64
N ASP A 100 15.73 -7.52 29.45
CA ASP A 100 17.09 -7.91 29.10
C ASP A 100 17.01 -8.69 27.77
N ILE A 101 17.09 -7.96 26.66
CA ILE A 101 17.30 -8.52 25.33
C ILE A 101 18.82 -8.54 25.16
N PRO A 102 19.50 -9.67 25.37
CA PRO A 102 20.93 -9.77 25.10
C PRO A 102 21.20 -9.47 23.61
N PRO A 103 22.21 -8.64 23.29
CA PRO A 103 22.54 -8.28 21.92
C PRO A 103 23.44 -9.34 21.26
N GLU A 104 22.97 -10.58 21.11
CA GLU A 104 23.63 -11.57 20.24
C GLU A 104 22.77 -12.81 20.03
N SER A 105 22.03 -12.83 18.93
CA SER A 105 21.81 -14.04 18.13
C SER A 105 20.93 -13.65 16.96
N SER A 106 21.56 -13.11 15.93
CA SER A 106 21.04 -13.32 14.59
C SER A 106 21.01 -14.83 14.38
N PRO A 107 19.86 -15.51 14.22
CA PRO A 107 19.91 -16.74 13.46
C PRO A 107 20.29 -16.30 12.05
N ALA A 108 21.54 -16.54 11.66
CA ALA A 108 21.91 -16.56 10.26
C ALA A 108 20.95 -17.54 9.60
N PHE A 109 19.93 -16.99 8.92
CA PHE A 109 19.05 -17.78 8.09
C PHE A 109 19.90 -18.15 6.87
N ASP A 110 20.61 -19.26 7.03
CA ASP A 110 21.64 -19.79 6.15
C ASP A 110 20.92 -20.47 4.97
N TRP A 111 20.64 -19.72 3.90
CA TRP A 111 20.06 -20.23 2.64
C TRP A 111 21.02 -21.18 1.87
N ALA A 112 22.08 -21.67 2.50
CA ALA A 112 23.19 -22.36 1.84
C ALA A 112 23.27 -23.87 2.12
N ASN A 113 22.25 -24.50 2.71
CA ASN A 113 22.22 -25.96 2.88
C ASN A 113 20.90 -26.57 2.39
N GLU A 114 20.77 -26.67 1.06
CA GLU A 114 19.92 -27.64 0.36
C GLU A 114 20.61 -27.97 -0.97
N ASP A 115 21.80 -28.57 -0.85
CA ASP A 115 22.35 -29.45 -1.88
C ASP A 115 22.01 -30.90 -1.48
N ASP A 116 22.19 -31.83 -2.42
CA ASP A 116 22.03 -33.29 -2.30
C ASP A 116 20.63 -33.87 -2.62
N GLY A 117 20.37 -34.05 -3.93
CA GLY A 117 19.20 -34.79 -4.38
C GLY A 117 19.20 -35.30 -5.83
N THR A 118 20.34 -35.50 -6.48
CA THR A 118 20.45 -36.44 -7.63
C THR A 118 21.56 -37.43 -7.29
N PRO A 119 21.44 -38.76 -7.54
CA PRO A 119 21.00 -39.35 -8.81
C PRO A 119 20.12 -40.62 -8.69
N ASN A 120 19.36 -40.95 -9.74
CA ASN A 120 19.11 -42.36 -10.05
C ASN A 120 19.10 -42.57 -11.56
N ASP A 121 20.30 -42.82 -12.07
CA ASP A 121 20.51 -43.53 -13.31
C ASP A 121 20.17 -45.02 -13.11
N GLY A 122 19.21 -45.50 -13.89
CA GLY A 122 19.14 -46.92 -14.25
C GLY A 122 17.90 -47.67 -13.75
N ASN A 123 16.90 -47.78 -14.62
CA ASN A 123 16.37 -49.11 -14.88
C ASN A 123 15.97 -49.29 -16.35
N LEU A 124 16.72 -50.18 -17.01
CA LEU A 124 16.41 -50.84 -18.28
C LEU A 124 15.21 -51.77 -18.11
N VAL A 125 14.28 -51.73 -19.07
CA VAL A 125 13.71 -52.89 -19.80
C VAL A 125 12.85 -52.30 -20.94
N SER A 126 13.23 -52.34 -22.21
CA SER A 126 13.25 -53.49 -23.16
C SER A 126 11.88 -54.18 -23.32
N PHE A 127 11.08 -53.74 -24.30
CA PHE A 127 10.60 -54.48 -25.49
C PHE A 127 9.44 -53.74 -26.17
#